data_AF-A0A7W9MTK2-F1
#
_entry.id   AF-A0A7W9MTK2-F1
#
_cell.length_a   1.000
_cell.length_b   1.000
_cell.length_c   1.000
_cell.angle_alpha   90.00
_cell.angle_beta   90.00
_cell.angle_gamma   90.00
#
_symmetry.space_group_name_H-M   'P 1'
#
loop_
_entity.id
_entity.type
_entity.pdbx_description
1 polymer ?
#
loop_
_entity_poly.entity_id
_entity_poly.type
_entity_poly.pdbx_seq_one_letter_code
_entity_poly.pdbx_strand_id
1 'polypeptide(L)'
;MSGTDAIVIGAGPNGLVAANLLVDAGWDVTVLEANDAIGGAVRSSNDLDSAFVHDTFSSFYPLATVSPTIKDLNLDDYGLEWSNPPSPVGNPLRRGGWSLVHPDPADTAAALDRQTPGDGQAWLDLYADWQRIGPAITDALFSPFPPVRAGAGLLRHLLGQRGLKRLQLLVGPVRSLGDTRFTGEAAKLLLATNSQHADIAPTAPGSGLMGWLLVMIAQQYGYPVPRGGAGRLSQALADRFTSRGGTIICQARVDRIVIRDGRAAGVRIDDGTEYSANRAILADVSAPALYTHLIPREDLPARVRQRLRFFRWDPGTIKVDWALSSPIPWQDAPDLAPGTVHIADSVDDLRRWSRQLASHWIPDRPFLLMGQMSTADPTRSPAGTESAWAYTHVPHHTLGDAAGQLTGAWNGPESELMAERIEARIEEYAPGFAQRVTARRILGPLELERRNANLVGGAVNGGTSGLRQQLVLRPMPGLGRAETAINSLYLASASAHPGGGVHGVCGSNAARAALLHAR
;
A
#
# COMPACT_ATOMS: atom_id res chain seq x y z
N MET A 1 27.81 -7.39 -26.26
CA MET A 1 26.42 -6.94 -26.53
C MET A 1 26.39 -5.43 -26.39
N SER A 2 25.79 -4.69 -27.32
CA SER A 2 25.54 -3.27 -27.11
C SER A 2 24.66 -3.12 -25.87
N GLY A 3 25.08 -2.32 -24.89
CA GLY A 3 24.31 -2.09 -23.67
C GLY A 3 22.98 -1.40 -23.97
N THR A 4 21.98 -1.57 -23.09
CA THR A 4 20.70 -0.86 -23.19
C THR A 4 20.86 0.57 -22.68
N ASP A 5 19.94 1.48 -23.03
CA ASP A 5 19.98 2.85 -22.48
C ASP A 5 19.72 2.85 -20.97
N ALA A 6 18.75 2.06 -20.51
CA ALA A 6 18.47 1.90 -19.09
C ALA A 6 18.23 0.46 -18.65
N ILE A 7 18.54 0.21 -17.37
CA ILE A 7 18.19 -1.02 -16.66
C ILE A 7 17.27 -0.65 -15.49
N VAL A 8 16.15 -1.37 -15.37
CA VAL A 8 15.28 -1.30 -14.19
C VAL A 8 15.46 -2.59 -13.38
N ILE A 9 15.80 -2.45 -12.09
CA ILE A 9 15.97 -3.58 -11.17
C ILE A 9 14.65 -3.81 -10.43
N GLY A 10 13.96 -4.90 -10.74
CA GLY A 10 12.66 -5.28 -10.20
C GLY A 10 11.49 -4.95 -11.14
N ALA A 11 10.63 -5.94 -11.37
CA ALA A 11 9.38 -5.79 -12.14
C ALA A 11 8.17 -5.56 -11.22
N GLY A 12 8.35 -4.79 -10.16
CA GLY A 12 7.25 -4.28 -9.33
C GLY A 12 6.44 -3.21 -10.08
N PRO A 13 5.29 -2.77 -9.52
CA PRO A 13 4.46 -1.75 -10.16
C PRO A 13 5.21 -0.44 -10.41
N ASN A 14 6.10 -0.03 -9.50
CA ASN A 14 6.89 1.19 -9.72
C ASN A 14 7.96 0.98 -10.80
N GLY A 15 8.68 -0.14 -10.78
CA GLY A 15 9.67 -0.48 -11.81
C GLY A 15 9.05 -0.53 -13.20
N LEU A 16 7.90 -1.19 -13.35
CA LEU A 16 7.18 -1.28 -14.62
C LEU A 16 6.65 0.08 -15.09
N VAL A 17 6.17 0.94 -14.18
CA VAL A 17 5.80 2.32 -14.52
C VAL A 17 7.01 3.11 -15.00
N ALA A 18 8.14 3.00 -14.30
CA ALA A 18 9.37 3.67 -14.70
C ALA A 18 9.85 3.21 -16.09
N ALA A 19 9.82 1.90 -16.34
CA ALA A 19 10.18 1.30 -17.61
C ALA A 19 9.28 1.79 -18.76
N ASN A 20 7.96 1.86 -18.54
CA ASN A 20 7.00 2.41 -19.51
C ASN A 20 7.30 3.87 -19.88
N LEU A 21 7.64 4.72 -18.90
CA LEU A 21 7.95 6.12 -19.19
C LEU A 21 9.29 6.30 -19.93
N LEU A 22 10.27 5.45 -19.66
CA LEU A 22 11.55 5.48 -20.36
C LEU A 22 11.43 5.00 -21.81
N VAL A 23 10.67 3.91 -22.05
CA VAL A 23 10.44 3.43 -23.42
C VAL A 23 9.59 4.42 -24.23
N ASP A 24 8.63 5.11 -23.60
CA ASP A 24 7.86 6.18 -24.23
C ASP A 24 8.74 7.37 -24.67
N ALA A 25 9.87 7.58 -24.01
CA ALA A 25 10.89 8.56 -24.39
C ALA A 25 11.90 8.04 -25.43
N GLY A 26 11.66 6.83 -25.97
CA GLY A 26 12.49 6.22 -27.02
C GLY A 26 13.78 5.59 -26.52
N TRP A 27 13.90 5.29 -25.23
CA TRP A 27 15.07 4.59 -24.69
C TRP A 27 14.95 3.08 -24.90
N ASP A 28 16.09 2.41 -25.12
CA ASP A 28 16.17 0.96 -25.00
C ASP A 28 16.24 0.55 -23.52
N VAL A 29 15.24 -0.21 -23.05
CA VAL A 29 15.04 -0.50 -21.62
C VAL A 29 14.95 -2.00 -21.38
N THR A 30 15.73 -2.47 -20.41
CA THR A 30 15.64 -3.84 -19.88
C THR A 30 15.23 -3.82 -18.40
N VAL A 31 14.21 -4.61 -18.05
CA VAL A 31 13.79 -4.86 -16.67
C VAL A 31 14.34 -6.22 -16.24
N LEU A 32 15.00 -6.28 -15.09
CA LEU A 32 15.52 -7.53 -14.50
C LEU A 32 14.71 -7.86 -13.25
N GLU A 33 14.00 -8.98 -13.26
CA GLU A 33 13.18 -9.48 -12.14
C GLU A 33 13.82 -10.70 -11.51
N ALA A 34 13.92 -10.69 -10.17
CA ALA A 34 14.56 -11.78 -9.43
C ALA A 34 13.70 -13.06 -9.39
N ASN A 35 12.37 -12.93 -9.37
CA ASN A 35 11.46 -14.07 -9.37
C ASN A 35 11.23 -14.62 -10.79
N ASP A 36 10.57 -15.76 -10.86
CA ASP A 36 10.08 -16.39 -12.10
C ASP A 36 8.90 -15.64 -12.75
N ALA A 37 8.29 -14.72 -12.02
CA ALA A 37 7.16 -13.92 -12.47
C ALA A 37 7.28 -12.46 -12.03
N ILE A 38 6.70 -11.57 -12.84
CA ILE A 38 6.62 -10.13 -12.58
C ILE A 38 5.63 -9.79 -11.45
N GLY A 39 5.58 -8.49 -11.12
CA GLY A 39 4.52 -7.86 -10.34
C GLY A 39 4.90 -7.52 -8.90
N GLY A 40 5.96 -8.12 -8.36
CA GLY A 40 6.41 -7.85 -6.99
C GLY A 40 5.28 -8.04 -5.97
N ALA A 41 4.86 -6.96 -5.31
CA ALA A 41 3.76 -6.96 -4.33
C ALA A 41 2.36 -6.75 -4.94
N VAL A 42 2.22 -6.90 -6.26
CA VAL A 42 0.96 -6.83 -7.01
C VAL A 42 0.84 -8.13 -7.80
N ARG A 43 0.48 -9.20 -7.09
CA ARG A 43 0.41 -10.57 -7.62
C ARG A 43 -0.84 -11.26 -7.12
N SER A 44 -1.41 -12.08 -7.97
CA SER A 44 -2.48 -13.03 -7.65
C SER A 44 -2.01 -14.45 -7.93
N SER A 45 -2.63 -15.42 -7.28
CA SER A 45 -2.31 -16.85 -7.39
C SER A 45 -3.56 -17.69 -7.19
N ASN A 46 -3.52 -18.91 -7.71
CA ASN A 46 -4.48 -19.98 -7.44
C ASN A 46 -3.83 -21.13 -6.64
N ASP A 47 -2.70 -20.86 -5.98
CA ASP A 47 -1.92 -21.84 -5.21
C ASP A 47 -2.70 -22.45 -4.04
N LEU A 48 -3.62 -21.67 -3.44
CA LEU A 48 -4.39 -22.12 -2.28
C LEU A 48 -5.51 -23.07 -2.71
N ASP A 49 -6.26 -22.68 -3.73
CA ASP A 49 -7.29 -23.51 -4.36
C ASP A 49 -7.35 -23.16 -5.85
N SER A 50 -7.27 -24.16 -6.71
CA SER A 50 -7.23 -23.99 -8.17
C SER A 50 -8.47 -23.32 -8.76
N ALA A 51 -9.62 -23.37 -8.07
CA ALA A 51 -10.86 -22.73 -8.49
C ALA A 51 -10.98 -21.27 -8.02
N PHE A 52 -10.08 -20.82 -7.14
CA PHE A 52 -10.10 -19.49 -6.55
C PHE A 52 -8.90 -18.68 -7.04
N VAL A 53 -9.06 -17.35 -7.03
CA VAL A 53 -7.95 -16.44 -7.28
C VAL A 53 -7.76 -15.53 -6.07
N HIS A 54 -6.64 -15.72 -5.38
CA HIS A 54 -6.25 -14.93 -4.21
C HIS A 54 -5.15 -13.96 -4.57
N ASP A 55 -5.31 -12.70 -4.17
CA ASP A 55 -4.19 -11.75 -4.21
C ASP A 55 -3.20 -12.11 -3.12
N THR A 56 -1.94 -12.33 -3.51
CA THR A 56 -0.89 -12.75 -2.57
C THR A 56 -0.53 -11.61 -1.61
N PHE A 57 -0.56 -10.37 -2.08
CA PHE A 57 -0.10 -9.19 -1.34
C PHE A 57 -1.18 -8.08 -1.31
N SER A 58 -1.05 -7.05 -2.16
CA SER A 58 -2.04 -5.97 -2.30
C SER A 58 -3.28 -6.43 -3.08
N SER A 59 -4.45 -5.85 -2.77
CA SER A 59 -5.74 -6.28 -3.36
C SER A 59 -6.68 -5.14 -3.77
N PHE A 60 -6.70 -4.02 -3.03
CA PHE A 60 -7.53 -2.85 -3.34
C PHE A 60 -6.64 -1.66 -3.73
N TYR A 61 -7.06 -0.87 -4.72
CA TYR A 61 -6.21 0.14 -5.36
C TYR A 61 -6.83 1.56 -5.40
N PRO A 62 -7.25 2.13 -4.26
CA PRO A 62 -7.77 3.49 -4.22
C PRO A 62 -6.80 4.53 -4.78
N LEU A 63 -5.53 4.44 -4.41
CA LEU A 63 -4.52 5.42 -4.83
C LEU A 63 -4.13 5.27 -6.31
N ALA A 64 -4.18 4.06 -6.89
CA ALA A 64 -4.00 3.89 -8.33
C ALA A 64 -5.11 4.60 -9.11
N THR A 65 -6.34 4.52 -8.61
CA THR A 65 -7.55 5.13 -9.21
C THR A 65 -7.50 6.64 -9.25
N VAL A 66 -6.76 7.28 -8.34
CA VAL A 66 -6.56 8.74 -8.32
C VAL A 66 -5.18 9.16 -8.80
N SER A 67 -4.30 8.22 -9.17
CA SER A 67 -2.94 8.52 -9.65
C SER A 67 -2.95 8.94 -11.11
N PRO A 68 -2.52 10.17 -11.46
CA PRO A 68 -2.34 10.58 -12.85
C PRO A 68 -1.34 9.67 -13.58
N THR A 69 -0.27 9.23 -12.88
CA THR A 69 0.75 8.35 -13.43
C THR A 69 0.18 7.03 -13.95
N ILE A 70 -0.80 6.44 -13.25
CA ILE A 70 -1.43 5.19 -13.72
C ILE A 70 -2.44 5.48 -14.82
N LYS A 71 -3.23 6.54 -14.69
CA LYS A 71 -4.23 6.96 -15.69
C LYS A 71 -3.58 7.25 -17.04
N ASP A 72 -2.49 8.00 -17.06
CA ASP A 72 -1.80 8.44 -18.29
C ASP A 72 -1.19 7.28 -19.10
N LEU A 73 -1.09 6.08 -18.51
CA LEU A 73 -0.62 4.88 -19.20
C LEU A 73 -1.70 4.19 -20.03
N ASN A 74 -2.98 4.53 -19.85
CA ASN A 74 -4.15 3.93 -20.55
C ASN A 74 -4.10 2.39 -20.53
N LEU A 75 -4.01 1.81 -19.33
CA LEU A 75 -3.82 0.36 -19.16
C LEU A 75 -5.06 -0.47 -19.54
N ASP A 76 -6.21 0.16 -19.71
CA ASP A 76 -7.42 -0.42 -20.27
C ASP A 76 -7.23 -0.91 -21.71
N ASP A 77 -6.41 -0.22 -22.51
CA ASP A 77 -5.99 -0.66 -23.85
C ASP A 77 -5.18 -1.98 -23.81
N TYR A 78 -4.66 -2.34 -22.63
CA TYR A 78 -3.87 -3.54 -22.37
C TYR A 78 -4.60 -4.53 -21.46
N GLY A 79 -5.94 -4.46 -21.41
CA GLY A 79 -6.80 -5.45 -20.77
C GLY A 79 -6.93 -5.33 -19.25
N LEU A 80 -6.62 -4.16 -18.68
CA LEU A 80 -6.94 -3.83 -17.30
C LEU A 80 -8.41 -3.38 -17.19
N GLU A 81 -9.23 -4.18 -16.50
CA GLU A 81 -10.59 -3.81 -16.11
C GLU A 81 -10.64 -3.61 -14.60
N TRP A 82 -11.32 -2.56 -14.15
CA TRP A 82 -11.56 -2.30 -12.73
C TRP A 82 -12.96 -2.76 -12.33
N SER A 83 -13.07 -3.39 -11.17
CA SER A 83 -14.35 -3.75 -10.53
C SER A 83 -14.45 -3.06 -9.17
N ASN A 84 -15.67 -2.63 -8.81
CA ASN A 84 -15.95 -2.03 -7.51
C ASN A 84 -16.96 -2.90 -6.73
N PRO A 85 -16.77 -3.09 -5.42
CA PRO A 85 -17.77 -3.71 -4.58
C PRO A 85 -19.00 -2.80 -4.40
N PRO A 86 -20.16 -3.34 -3.97
CA PRO A 86 -21.36 -2.54 -3.67
C PRO A 86 -21.12 -1.43 -2.64
N SER A 87 -20.37 -1.73 -1.58
CA SER A 87 -19.81 -0.73 -0.67
C SER A 87 -18.29 -0.83 -0.68
N PRO A 88 -17.54 0.27 -0.83
CA PRO A 88 -16.07 0.20 -0.85
C PRO A 88 -15.48 -0.24 0.48
N VAL A 89 -16.04 0.23 1.60
CA VAL A 89 -15.50 -0.01 2.93
C VAL A 89 -16.59 0.00 4.00
N GLY A 90 -16.47 -0.91 4.96
CA GLY A 90 -17.37 -1.03 6.10
C GLY A 90 -16.70 -1.50 7.39
N ASN A 91 -17.33 -1.20 8.53
CA ASN A 91 -16.94 -1.69 9.85
C ASN A 91 -18.17 -2.34 10.51
N PRO A 92 -18.16 -3.64 10.83
CA PRO A 92 -19.20 -4.22 11.67
C PRO A 92 -19.06 -3.66 13.09
N LEU A 93 -20.19 -3.29 13.70
CA LEU A 93 -20.20 -2.65 15.02
C LEU A 93 -20.46 -3.68 16.12
N ARG A 94 -19.78 -3.53 17.27
CA ARG A 94 -19.91 -4.49 18.39
C ARG A 94 -21.31 -4.52 19.00
N ARG A 95 -22.05 -3.41 18.93
CA ARG A 95 -23.44 -3.28 19.42
C ARG A 95 -24.48 -3.67 18.37
N GLY A 96 -24.03 -4.22 17.25
CA GLY A 96 -24.83 -4.56 16.10
C GLY A 96 -24.93 -3.42 15.08
N GLY A 97 -25.20 -3.80 13.83
CA GLY A 97 -25.20 -2.93 12.67
C GLY A 97 -23.81 -2.64 12.11
N TRP A 98 -23.75 -1.69 11.18
CA TRP A 98 -22.57 -1.40 10.40
C TRP A 98 -22.31 0.09 10.25
N SER A 99 -21.04 0.45 10.14
CA SER A 99 -20.62 1.74 9.62
C SER A 99 -20.09 1.57 8.20
N LEU A 100 -20.84 2.01 7.20
CA LEU A 100 -20.60 1.78 5.78
C LEU A 100 -20.42 3.10 5.02
N VAL A 101 -19.59 3.05 3.99
CA VAL A 101 -19.60 4.06 2.93
C VAL A 101 -20.49 3.55 1.81
N HIS A 102 -21.49 4.32 1.43
CA HIS A 102 -22.33 4.07 0.27
C HIS A 102 -21.75 4.79 -0.95
N PRO A 103 -22.08 4.35 -2.18
CA PRO A 103 -21.67 5.05 -3.40
C PRO A 103 -22.14 6.51 -3.43
N ASP A 104 -23.38 6.78 -3.00
CA ASP A 104 -23.91 8.14 -2.85
C ASP A 104 -23.54 8.71 -1.46
N PRO A 105 -22.87 9.88 -1.38
CA PRO A 105 -22.60 10.55 -0.12
C PRO A 105 -23.85 10.86 0.73
N ALA A 106 -25.00 11.09 0.09
CA ALA A 106 -26.26 11.33 0.78
C ALA A 106 -26.78 10.07 1.50
N ASP A 107 -26.57 8.90 0.92
CA ASP A 107 -26.93 7.62 1.53
C ASP A 107 -26.02 7.32 2.72
N THR A 108 -24.70 7.55 2.59
CA THR A 108 -23.77 7.47 3.72
C THR A 108 -24.20 8.40 4.84
N ALA A 109 -24.52 9.66 4.52
CA ALA A 109 -24.97 10.64 5.50
C ALA A 109 -26.26 10.19 6.20
N ALA A 110 -27.26 9.71 5.45
CA ALA A 110 -28.51 9.22 6.00
C ALA A 110 -28.30 7.99 6.89
N ALA A 111 -27.41 7.07 6.52
CA ALA A 111 -27.08 5.90 7.33
C ALA A 111 -26.41 6.26 8.66
N LEU A 112 -25.49 7.23 8.64
CA LEU A 112 -24.84 7.75 9.84
C LEU A 112 -25.84 8.50 10.74
N ASP A 113 -26.71 9.33 10.14
CA ASP A 113 -27.70 10.12 10.88
C ASP A 113 -28.76 9.25 11.58
N ARG A 114 -29.16 8.13 10.94
CA ARG A 114 -30.04 7.12 11.56
C ARG A 114 -29.44 6.52 12.84
N GLN A 115 -28.12 6.38 12.91
CA GLN A 115 -27.43 5.87 14.10
C GLN A 115 -27.16 6.95 15.13
N THR A 116 -26.76 8.15 14.69
CA THR A 116 -26.51 9.29 15.56
C THR A 116 -26.88 10.60 14.85
N PRO A 117 -27.98 11.25 15.24
CA PRO A 117 -28.42 12.50 14.63
C PRO A 117 -27.33 13.58 14.65
N GLY A 118 -27.14 14.25 13.52
CA GLY A 118 -26.12 15.27 13.28
C GLY A 118 -24.87 14.74 12.57
N ASP A 119 -24.56 13.44 12.67
CA ASP A 119 -23.39 12.88 12.01
C ASP A 119 -23.53 12.87 10.48
N GLY A 120 -24.75 12.76 9.95
CA GLY A 120 -24.98 12.84 8.50
C GLY A 120 -24.56 14.16 7.90
N GLN A 121 -24.96 15.28 8.53
CA GLN A 121 -24.54 16.61 8.07
C GLN A 121 -23.03 16.79 8.19
N ALA A 122 -22.41 16.32 9.28
CA ALA A 122 -20.97 16.39 9.45
C ALA A 122 -20.20 15.60 8.36
N TRP A 123 -20.75 14.47 7.91
CA TRP A 123 -20.21 13.70 6.78
C TRP A 123 -20.26 14.48 5.47
N LEU A 124 -21.43 15.06 5.15
CA LEU A 124 -21.59 15.89 3.94
C LEU A 124 -20.65 17.10 3.95
N ASP A 125 -20.43 17.71 5.11
CA ASP A 125 -19.48 18.82 5.25
C ASP A 125 -18.04 18.37 4.97
N LEU A 126 -17.63 17.17 5.44
CA LEU A 126 -16.31 16.60 5.13
C LEU A 126 -16.17 16.29 3.64
N TYR A 127 -17.22 15.77 3.01
CA TYR A 127 -17.23 15.48 1.58
C TYR A 127 -17.19 16.77 0.74
N ALA A 128 -17.93 17.80 1.12
CA ALA A 128 -17.86 19.12 0.48
C ALA A 128 -16.48 19.78 0.64
N ASP A 129 -15.84 19.59 1.79
CA ASP A 129 -14.44 19.99 1.98
C ASP A 129 -13.53 19.21 1.01
N TRP A 130 -13.72 17.90 0.85
CA TRP A 130 -12.95 17.06 -0.06
C TRP A 130 -13.11 17.48 -1.52
N GLN A 131 -14.33 17.73 -1.98
CA GLN A 131 -14.57 18.24 -3.33
C GLN A 131 -13.83 19.56 -3.60
N ARG A 132 -13.60 20.38 -2.55
CA ARG A 132 -12.91 21.66 -2.67
C ARG A 132 -11.39 21.55 -2.70
N ILE A 133 -10.80 20.70 -1.85
CA ILE A 133 -9.33 20.67 -1.65
C ILE A 133 -8.67 19.32 -1.96
N GLY A 134 -9.45 18.25 -2.09
CA GLY A 134 -9.01 16.89 -2.38
C GLY A 134 -8.11 16.81 -3.62
N PRO A 135 -8.52 17.36 -4.79
CA PRO A 135 -7.67 17.36 -5.98
C PRO A 135 -6.29 17.99 -5.75
N ALA A 136 -6.23 19.12 -5.03
CA ALA A 136 -4.96 19.77 -4.72
C ALA A 136 -4.08 18.93 -3.77
N ILE A 137 -4.70 18.16 -2.87
CA ILE A 137 -3.99 17.25 -1.96
C ILE A 137 -3.47 16.02 -2.71
N THR A 138 -4.28 15.41 -3.58
CA THR A 138 -3.85 14.28 -4.40
C THR A 138 -2.73 14.70 -5.36
N ASP A 139 -2.86 15.87 -5.99
CA ASP A 139 -1.81 16.41 -6.87
C ASP A 139 -0.51 16.68 -6.10
N ALA A 140 -0.60 17.21 -4.88
CA ALA A 140 0.56 17.44 -4.03
C ALA A 140 1.21 16.12 -3.58
N LEU A 141 0.41 15.10 -3.26
CA LEU A 141 0.89 13.77 -2.86
C LEU A 141 1.60 13.05 -4.00
N PHE A 142 1.14 13.22 -5.25
CA PHE A 142 1.69 12.54 -6.42
C PHE A 142 2.75 13.36 -7.19
N SER A 143 3.07 14.57 -6.72
CA SER A 143 4.11 15.40 -7.32
C SER A 143 5.50 15.08 -6.77
N PRO A 144 6.59 15.21 -7.57
CA PRO A 144 7.95 15.19 -7.03
C PRO A 144 8.17 16.28 -5.99
N PHE A 145 9.01 16.00 -4.99
CA PHE A 145 9.35 17.00 -3.97
C PHE A 145 10.50 17.94 -4.44
N PRO A 146 10.42 19.27 -4.20
CA PRO A 146 9.30 20.01 -3.59
C PRO A 146 8.13 20.23 -4.56
N PRO A 147 6.87 20.09 -4.12
CA PRO A 147 5.70 20.27 -4.98
C PRO A 147 5.37 21.76 -5.16
N VAL A 148 6.26 22.55 -5.77
CA VAL A 148 6.14 24.03 -5.83
C VAL A 148 4.82 24.48 -6.46
N ARG A 149 4.39 23.84 -7.55
CA ARG A 149 3.14 24.19 -8.27
C ARG A 149 1.88 23.74 -7.51
N ALA A 150 1.85 22.49 -7.05
CA ALA A 150 0.72 21.95 -6.30
C ALA A 150 0.57 22.63 -4.92
N GLY A 151 1.69 22.96 -4.28
CA GLY A 151 1.74 23.69 -3.01
C GLY A 151 1.15 25.09 -3.10
N ALA A 152 1.31 25.80 -4.23
CA ALA A 152 0.67 27.11 -4.45
C ALA A 152 -0.86 27.00 -4.62
N GLY A 153 -1.35 25.90 -5.21
CA GLY A 153 -2.77 25.56 -5.24
C GLY A 153 -3.33 25.34 -3.85
N LEU A 154 -2.65 24.51 -3.05
CA LEU A 154 -3.03 24.26 -1.66
C LEU A 154 -3.00 25.54 -0.82
N LEU A 155 -1.97 26.38 -0.96
CA LEU A 155 -1.83 27.64 -0.23
C LEU A 155 -3.04 28.56 -0.43
N ARG A 156 -3.59 28.65 -1.65
CA ARG A 156 -4.78 29.46 -1.95
C ARG A 156 -6.02 29.01 -1.17
N HIS A 157 -6.17 27.71 -0.93
CA HIS A 157 -7.26 27.17 -0.10
C HIS A 157 -7.02 27.36 1.41
N LEU A 158 -5.77 27.65 1.81
CA LEU A 158 -5.35 27.87 3.20
C LEU A 158 -5.40 29.34 3.64
N LEU A 159 -5.53 30.30 2.70
CA LEU A 159 -5.62 31.74 2.98
C LEU A 159 -6.97 32.09 3.66
N GLY A 160 -7.07 31.81 4.96
CA GLY A 160 -8.18 32.22 5.82
C GLY A 160 -8.15 31.48 7.17
N GLN A 161 -8.63 32.11 8.26
CA GLN A 161 -8.58 31.50 9.60
C GLN A 161 -9.29 30.14 9.68
N ARG A 162 -10.40 29.98 8.94
CA ARG A 162 -11.11 28.69 8.81
C ARG A 162 -10.29 27.64 8.04
N GLY A 163 -9.46 28.05 7.08
CA GLY A 163 -8.54 27.16 6.35
C GLY A 163 -7.43 26.63 7.26
N LEU A 164 -6.82 27.50 8.06
CA LEU A 164 -5.74 27.11 8.96
C LEU A 164 -6.21 26.18 10.09
N LYS A 165 -7.38 26.47 10.71
CA LYS A 165 -7.99 25.57 11.71
C LYS A 165 -8.33 24.20 11.12
N ARG A 166 -8.80 24.15 9.87
CA ARG A 166 -9.07 22.88 9.16
C ARG A 166 -7.79 22.11 8.89
N LEU A 167 -6.74 22.76 8.41
CA LEU A 167 -5.44 22.12 8.19
C LEU A 167 -4.84 21.58 9.50
N GLN A 168 -4.94 22.36 10.58
CA GLN A 168 -4.49 21.92 11.91
C GLN A 168 -5.22 20.64 12.36
N LEU A 169 -6.52 20.56 12.11
CA LEU A 169 -7.31 19.37 12.46
C LEU A 169 -6.90 18.16 11.61
N LEU A 170 -6.68 18.34 10.31
CA LEU A 170 -6.27 17.26 9.39
C LEU A 170 -4.84 16.77 9.66
N VAL A 171 -3.89 17.67 9.89
CA VAL A 171 -2.50 17.30 10.20
C VAL A 171 -2.38 16.74 11.63
N GLY A 172 -3.41 16.92 12.46
CA GLY A 172 -3.50 16.34 13.79
C GLY A 172 -3.84 14.84 13.81
N PRO A 173 -4.14 14.31 15.00
CA PRO A 173 -4.59 12.93 15.17
C PRO A 173 -5.99 12.68 14.59
N VAL A 174 -6.21 11.50 14.00
CA VAL A 174 -7.54 11.11 13.47
C VAL A 174 -8.59 11.03 14.57
N ARG A 175 -8.19 10.68 15.79
CA ARG A 175 -9.09 10.73 16.95
C ARG A 175 -9.65 12.13 17.18
N SER A 176 -8.79 13.14 17.16
CA SER A 176 -9.21 14.53 17.36
C SER A 176 -10.11 15.02 16.23
N LEU A 177 -9.83 14.63 14.98
CA LEU A 177 -10.72 14.88 13.84
C LEU A 177 -12.10 14.25 14.08
N GLY A 178 -12.14 12.97 14.43
CA GLY A 178 -13.38 12.24 14.71
C GLY A 178 -14.19 12.86 15.85
N ASP A 179 -13.55 13.10 17.00
CA ASP A 179 -14.22 13.65 18.20
C ASP A 179 -14.69 15.11 18.02
N THR A 180 -14.06 15.88 17.15
CA THR A 180 -14.47 17.26 16.87
C THR A 180 -15.62 17.33 15.87
N ARG A 181 -15.72 16.36 14.95
CA ARG A 181 -16.69 16.39 13.84
C ARG A 181 -17.93 15.54 14.10
N PHE A 182 -17.80 14.47 14.86
CA PHE A 182 -18.84 13.46 15.02
C PHE A 182 -19.15 13.20 16.48
N THR A 183 -20.41 12.86 16.74
CA THR A 183 -20.86 12.40 18.05
C THR A 183 -20.82 10.86 18.10
N GLY A 184 -21.30 10.21 17.05
CA GLY A 184 -21.46 8.77 16.96
C GLY A 184 -20.14 8.03 16.70
N GLU A 185 -20.10 6.77 17.12
CA GLU A 185 -18.92 5.92 16.98
C GLU A 185 -18.72 5.44 15.53
N ALA A 186 -19.81 5.20 14.79
CA ALA A 186 -19.78 4.70 13.42
C ALA A 186 -18.95 5.60 12.49
N ALA A 187 -19.22 6.91 12.46
CA ALA A 187 -18.50 7.84 11.61
C ALA A 187 -17.02 7.99 12.03
N LYS A 188 -16.75 7.96 13.35
CA LYS A 188 -15.38 8.03 13.89
C LYS A 188 -14.56 6.80 13.49
N LEU A 189 -15.17 5.61 13.51
CA LEU A 189 -14.54 4.38 13.09
C LEU A 189 -14.15 4.43 11.62
N LEU A 190 -15.02 4.90 10.72
CA LEU A 190 -14.70 5.04 9.29
C LEU A 190 -13.42 5.85 9.05
N LEU A 191 -13.23 6.95 9.76
CA LEU A 191 -12.00 7.74 9.68
C LEU A 191 -10.82 7.01 10.32
N ALA A 192 -11.01 6.50 11.54
CA ALA A 192 -9.94 5.91 12.32
C ALA A 192 -9.37 4.65 11.67
N THR A 193 -10.20 3.72 11.23
CA THR A 193 -9.75 2.47 10.58
C THR A 193 -9.11 2.74 9.22
N ASN A 194 -9.65 3.68 8.43
CA ASN A 194 -9.00 4.06 7.17
C ASN A 194 -7.61 4.68 7.37
N SER A 195 -7.39 5.42 8.47
CA SER A 195 -6.05 5.95 8.76
C SER A 195 -5.01 4.86 9.02
N GLN A 196 -5.45 3.65 9.42
CA GLN A 196 -4.58 2.53 9.76
C GLN A 196 -4.16 1.67 8.55
N HIS A 197 -4.55 2.05 7.32
CA HIS A 197 -3.87 1.59 6.11
C HIS A 197 -2.43 2.15 6.01
N ALA A 198 -2.16 3.26 6.71
CA ALA A 198 -0.81 3.71 7.00
C ALA A 198 -0.41 3.29 8.42
N ASP A 199 0.89 3.10 8.66
CA ASP A 199 1.44 2.75 9.97
C ASP A 199 1.51 3.93 10.95
N ILE A 200 0.60 4.90 10.83
CA ILE A 200 0.51 6.08 11.69
C ILE A 200 -0.56 5.81 12.76
N ALA A 201 -0.13 5.76 14.02
CA ALA A 201 -1.03 5.52 15.14
C ALA A 201 -2.21 6.53 15.17
N PRO A 202 -3.42 6.14 15.62
CA PRO A 202 -4.59 7.02 15.61
C PRO A 202 -4.44 8.31 16.44
N THR A 203 -3.51 8.30 17.39
CA THR A 203 -3.19 9.44 18.27
C THR A 203 -2.01 10.27 17.76
N ALA A 204 -1.34 9.86 16.69
CA ALA A 204 -0.17 10.54 16.15
C ALA A 204 -0.56 11.59 15.10
N PRO A 205 0.18 12.71 15.00
CA PRO A 205 0.00 13.67 13.92
C PRO A 205 0.15 13.02 12.54
N GLY A 206 -0.66 13.46 11.58
CA GLY A 206 -0.72 12.96 10.21
C GLY A 206 -1.78 11.88 9.98
N SER A 207 -2.22 11.18 11.03
CA SER A 207 -3.27 10.15 10.91
C SER A 207 -4.62 10.74 10.48
N GLY A 208 -4.96 11.97 10.90
CA GLY A 208 -6.21 12.63 10.50
C GLY A 208 -6.30 12.83 8.98
N LEU A 209 -5.22 13.31 8.37
CA LEU A 209 -5.13 13.54 6.93
C LEU A 209 -5.22 12.22 6.18
N MET A 210 -4.54 11.17 6.65
CA MET A 210 -4.58 9.87 5.98
C MET A 210 -5.97 9.23 6.06
N GLY A 211 -6.60 9.24 7.25
CA GLY A 211 -7.95 8.71 7.42
C GLY A 211 -8.98 9.44 6.57
N TRP A 212 -8.91 10.77 6.55
CA TRP A 212 -9.79 11.59 5.72
C TRP A 212 -9.53 11.40 4.22
N LEU A 213 -8.26 11.38 3.79
CA LEU A 213 -7.87 11.15 2.39
C LEU A 213 -8.44 9.82 1.87
N LEU A 214 -8.18 8.73 2.57
CA LEU A 214 -8.59 7.40 2.11
C LEU A 214 -10.10 7.23 2.14
N VAL A 215 -10.78 7.64 3.22
CA VAL A 215 -12.24 7.48 3.30
C VAL A 215 -12.98 8.36 2.28
N MET A 216 -12.44 9.53 1.93
CA MET A 216 -13.04 10.37 0.90
C MET A 216 -12.76 9.87 -0.52
N ILE A 217 -11.60 9.24 -0.75
CA ILE A 217 -11.38 8.47 -1.98
C ILE A 217 -12.39 7.32 -2.06
N ALA A 218 -12.63 6.59 -0.98
CA ALA A 218 -13.66 5.55 -0.92
C ALA A 218 -15.05 6.13 -1.28
N GLN A 219 -15.43 7.26 -0.66
CA GLN A 219 -16.71 7.91 -0.91
C GLN A 219 -16.88 8.40 -2.36
N GLN A 220 -15.82 8.89 -3.01
CA GLN A 220 -15.92 9.47 -4.35
C GLN A 220 -15.69 8.47 -5.48
N TYR A 221 -14.74 7.53 -5.30
CA TYR A 221 -14.24 6.67 -6.37
C TYR A 221 -14.36 5.18 -6.05
N GLY A 222 -14.74 4.83 -4.82
CA GLY A 222 -14.72 3.47 -4.33
C GLY A 222 -13.30 2.95 -4.07
N TYR A 223 -13.21 1.67 -3.72
CA TYR A 223 -11.97 0.89 -3.58
C TYR A 223 -11.98 -0.21 -4.64
N PRO A 224 -11.47 0.08 -5.85
CA PRO A 224 -11.55 -0.88 -6.92
C PRO A 224 -10.46 -1.94 -6.83
N VAL A 225 -10.76 -3.07 -7.46
CA VAL A 225 -9.87 -4.21 -7.65
C VAL A 225 -9.73 -4.48 -9.16
N PRO A 226 -8.58 -4.93 -9.67
CA PRO A 226 -8.48 -5.39 -11.05
C PRO A 226 -9.32 -6.67 -11.20
N ARG A 227 -10.19 -6.70 -12.20
CA ARG A 227 -11.00 -7.87 -12.49
C ARG A 227 -10.10 -9.05 -12.87
N GLY A 228 -10.29 -10.20 -12.25
CA GLY A 228 -9.42 -11.37 -12.35
C GLY A 228 -8.22 -11.36 -11.38
N GLY A 229 -7.99 -10.26 -10.64
CA GLY A 229 -6.99 -10.16 -9.57
C GLY A 229 -5.86 -9.17 -9.78
N ALA A 230 -5.18 -8.86 -8.67
CA ALA A 230 -4.05 -7.93 -8.60
C ALA A 230 -3.04 -8.10 -9.74
N GLY A 231 -2.70 -9.33 -10.11
CA GLY A 231 -1.72 -9.63 -11.16
C GLY A 231 -2.08 -9.02 -12.52
N ARG A 232 -3.37 -8.74 -12.79
CA ARG A 232 -3.83 -8.11 -14.04
C ARG A 232 -3.33 -6.67 -14.18
N LEU A 233 -3.14 -5.94 -13.08
CA LEU A 233 -2.53 -4.60 -13.11
C LEU A 233 -1.06 -4.68 -13.54
N SER A 234 -0.28 -5.58 -12.94
CA SER A 234 1.12 -5.78 -13.30
C SER A 234 1.29 -6.32 -14.71
N GLN A 235 0.39 -7.22 -15.14
CA GLN A 235 0.41 -7.75 -16.50
C GLN A 235 0.12 -6.66 -17.53
N ALA A 236 -0.91 -5.83 -17.34
CA ALA A 236 -1.19 -4.73 -18.26
C ALA A 236 -0.02 -3.74 -18.38
N LEU A 237 0.67 -3.45 -17.28
CA LEU A 237 1.89 -2.63 -17.28
C LEU A 237 3.02 -3.28 -18.09
N ALA A 238 3.21 -4.59 -17.96
CA ALA A 238 4.24 -5.34 -18.68
C ALA A 238 3.90 -5.52 -20.16
N ASP A 239 2.64 -5.79 -20.50
CA ASP A 239 2.15 -5.93 -21.88
C ASP A 239 2.33 -4.60 -22.63
N ARG A 240 1.97 -3.48 -21.99
CA ARG A 240 2.24 -2.14 -22.55
C ARG A 240 3.73 -1.94 -22.80
N PHE A 241 4.57 -2.23 -21.82
CA PHE A 241 6.02 -2.02 -21.92
C PHE A 241 6.64 -2.85 -23.06
N THR A 242 6.31 -4.14 -23.12
CA THR A 242 6.83 -5.06 -24.13
C THR A 242 6.29 -4.75 -25.54
N SER A 243 5.03 -4.32 -25.66
CA SER A 243 4.47 -3.87 -26.95
C SER A 243 5.20 -2.66 -27.55
N ARG A 244 5.90 -1.88 -26.70
CA ARG A 244 6.72 -0.74 -27.10
C ARG A 244 8.20 -1.08 -27.31
N GLY A 245 8.56 -2.37 -27.29
CA GLY A 245 9.92 -2.85 -27.54
C GLY A 245 10.78 -3.02 -26.28
N GLY A 246 10.20 -2.85 -25.09
CA GLY A 246 10.89 -3.11 -23.83
C GLY A 246 11.16 -4.60 -23.59
N THR A 247 12.26 -4.91 -22.91
CA THR A 247 12.64 -6.30 -22.56
C THR A 247 12.48 -6.55 -21.06
N ILE A 248 11.84 -7.67 -20.68
CA ILE A 248 11.77 -8.15 -19.29
C ILE A 248 12.48 -9.49 -19.20
N ILE A 249 13.43 -9.61 -18.26
CA ILE A 249 14.15 -10.86 -17.98
C ILE A 249 13.82 -11.27 -16.54
N CYS A 250 13.09 -12.37 -16.40
CA CYS A 250 12.80 -12.99 -15.10
C CYS A 250 13.94 -13.93 -14.68
N GLN A 251 13.94 -14.36 -13.41
CA GLN A 251 15.02 -15.15 -12.80
C GLN A 251 16.41 -14.48 -12.94
N ALA A 252 16.45 -13.16 -13.01
CA ALA A 252 17.64 -12.34 -13.16
C ALA A 252 17.86 -11.51 -11.90
N ARG A 253 18.24 -12.17 -10.80
CA ARG A 253 18.48 -11.50 -9.52
C ARG A 253 19.76 -10.67 -9.61
N VAL A 254 19.62 -9.36 -9.60
CA VAL A 254 20.76 -8.44 -9.51
C VAL A 254 21.42 -8.57 -8.13
N ASP A 255 22.71 -8.92 -8.11
CA ASP A 255 23.52 -9.04 -6.89
C ASP A 255 24.40 -7.81 -6.65
N ARG A 256 24.71 -7.05 -7.71
CA ARG A 256 25.64 -5.91 -7.66
C ARG A 256 25.34 -4.90 -8.77
N ILE A 257 25.45 -3.62 -8.43
CA ILE A 257 25.54 -2.52 -9.40
C ILE A 257 27.01 -2.28 -9.73
N VAL A 258 27.33 -2.29 -11.02
CA VAL A 258 28.68 -2.03 -11.52
C VAL A 258 28.88 -0.52 -11.66
N ILE A 259 29.82 0.03 -10.89
CA ILE A 259 30.15 1.45 -10.88
C ILE A 259 31.49 1.64 -11.59
N ARG A 260 31.53 2.60 -12.53
CA ARG A 260 32.73 3.01 -13.26
C ARG A 260 32.80 4.53 -13.27
N ASP A 261 33.93 5.09 -12.87
CA ASP A 261 34.15 6.55 -12.80
C ASP A 261 33.07 7.30 -12.01
N GLY A 262 32.60 6.70 -10.90
CA GLY A 262 31.56 7.28 -10.04
C GLY A 262 30.14 7.26 -10.65
N ARG A 263 29.94 6.57 -11.78
CA ARG A 263 28.67 6.39 -12.46
C ARG A 263 28.24 4.93 -12.48
N ALA A 264 26.95 4.69 -12.28
CA ALA A 264 26.36 3.38 -12.45
C ALA A 264 26.34 3.02 -13.96
N ALA A 265 27.13 2.01 -14.33
CA ALA A 265 27.43 1.64 -15.72
C ALA A 265 26.82 0.30 -16.14
N GLY A 266 26.29 -0.46 -15.19
CA GLY A 266 25.65 -1.74 -15.43
C GLY A 266 25.26 -2.43 -14.13
N VAL A 267 24.76 -3.65 -14.26
CA VAL A 267 24.45 -4.53 -13.13
C VAL A 267 25.01 -5.91 -13.42
N ARG A 268 25.27 -6.66 -12.36
CA ARG A 268 25.59 -8.07 -12.40
C ARG A 268 24.48 -8.84 -11.71
N ILE A 269 24.09 -9.96 -12.31
CA ILE A 269 23.14 -10.90 -11.71
C ILE A 269 23.88 -12.04 -10.99
N ASP A 270 23.17 -12.80 -10.17
CA ASP A 270 23.71 -13.83 -9.29
C ASP A 270 24.45 -14.98 -10.00
N ASP A 271 24.15 -15.24 -11.28
CA ASP A 271 24.90 -16.18 -12.12
C ASP A 271 26.25 -15.62 -12.66
N GLY A 272 26.54 -14.34 -12.39
CA GLY A 272 27.75 -13.64 -12.81
C GLY A 272 27.62 -12.86 -14.14
N THR A 273 26.50 -12.97 -14.85
CA THR A 273 26.25 -12.24 -16.10
C THR A 273 26.14 -10.74 -15.83
N GLU A 274 26.80 -9.94 -16.67
CA GLU A 274 26.76 -8.47 -16.58
C GLU A 274 25.90 -7.86 -17.70
N TYR A 275 24.99 -6.98 -17.31
CA TYR A 275 24.19 -6.16 -18.21
C TYR A 275 24.68 -4.71 -18.13
N SER A 276 25.06 -4.13 -19.27
CA SER A 276 25.55 -2.75 -19.34
C SER A 276 24.40 -1.76 -19.54
N ALA A 277 24.44 -0.63 -18.82
CA ALA A 277 23.50 0.47 -18.94
C ALA A 277 24.22 1.74 -19.43
N ASN A 278 23.79 2.28 -20.58
CA ASN A 278 24.45 3.41 -21.20
C ASN A 278 24.10 4.72 -20.48
N ARG A 279 22.87 4.89 -19.98
CA ARG A 279 22.38 6.15 -19.42
C ARG A 279 21.99 6.08 -17.95
N ALA A 280 21.16 5.10 -17.56
CA ALA A 280 20.61 5.06 -16.20
C ALA A 280 20.30 3.66 -15.66
N ILE A 281 20.31 3.54 -14.34
CA ILE A 281 19.82 2.38 -13.59
C ILE A 281 18.76 2.86 -12.60
N LEU A 282 17.57 2.25 -12.65
CA LEU A 282 16.46 2.56 -11.77
C LEU A 282 16.21 1.36 -10.86
N ALA A 283 16.41 1.55 -9.56
CA ALA A 283 16.32 0.49 -8.58
C ALA A 283 14.93 0.47 -7.93
N ASP A 284 14.04 -0.42 -8.38
CA ASP A 284 12.75 -0.73 -7.72
C ASP A 284 12.96 -1.78 -6.61
N VAL A 285 13.89 -1.47 -5.71
CA VAL A 285 14.22 -2.28 -4.53
C VAL A 285 14.18 -1.42 -3.28
N SER A 286 14.08 -2.04 -2.11
CA SER A 286 14.10 -1.31 -0.85
C SER A 286 15.38 -0.47 -0.68
N ALA A 287 15.26 0.69 -0.02
CA ALA A 287 16.42 1.55 0.22
C ALA A 287 17.55 0.81 0.97
N PRO A 288 17.28 0.02 2.03
CA PRO A 288 18.30 -0.83 2.63
C PRO A 288 18.96 -1.76 1.61
N ALA A 289 18.19 -2.51 0.81
CA ALA A 289 18.77 -3.42 -0.19
C ALA A 289 19.70 -2.71 -1.18
N LEU A 290 19.28 -1.55 -1.69
CA LEU A 290 20.10 -0.74 -2.59
C LEU A 290 21.43 -0.32 -1.94
N TYR A 291 21.37 0.28 -0.75
CA TYR A 291 22.54 0.90 -0.11
C TYR A 291 23.42 -0.06 0.70
N THR A 292 22.95 -1.26 1.07
CA THR A 292 23.77 -2.23 1.83
C THR A 292 24.20 -3.44 1.05
N HIS A 293 23.50 -3.79 -0.04
CA HIS A 293 23.74 -5.03 -0.77
C HIS A 293 24.14 -4.78 -2.22
N LEU A 294 23.39 -3.95 -2.96
CA LEU A 294 23.61 -3.78 -4.39
C LEU A 294 24.76 -2.82 -4.72
N ILE A 295 24.93 -1.73 -3.98
CA ILE A 295 26.04 -0.80 -4.19
C ILE A 295 27.28 -1.31 -3.44
N PRO A 296 28.44 -1.46 -4.11
CA PRO A 296 29.69 -1.79 -3.44
C PRO A 296 30.03 -0.79 -2.33
N ARG A 297 30.56 -1.30 -1.22
CA ARG A 297 30.78 -0.51 0.00
C ARG A 297 31.77 0.63 -0.20
N GLU A 298 32.76 0.39 -1.05
CA GLU A 298 33.84 1.29 -1.45
C GLU A 298 33.33 2.50 -2.24
N ASP A 299 32.26 2.32 -3.03
CA ASP A 299 31.68 3.37 -3.88
C ASP A 299 30.64 4.21 -3.14
N LEU A 300 30.09 3.71 -2.02
CA LEU A 300 29.04 4.41 -1.27
C LEU A 300 29.63 5.40 -0.25
N PRO A 301 29.27 6.71 -0.32
CA PRO A 301 29.76 7.68 0.65
C PRO A 301 29.41 7.30 2.10
N ALA A 302 30.40 7.36 2.99
CA ALA A 302 30.24 6.95 4.40
C ALA A 302 29.07 7.65 5.12
N ARG A 303 28.76 8.90 4.74
CA ARG A 303 27.62 9.66 5.27
C ARG A 303 26.27 9.02 4.95
N VAL A 304 26.10 8.44 3.75
CA VAL A 304 24.86 7.74 3.35
C VAL A 304 24.68 6.50 4.21
N ARG A 305 25.75 5.71 4.38
CA ARG A 305 25.75 4.52 5.26
C ARG A 305 25.42 4.86 6.72
N GLN A 306 25.95 5.96 7.24
CA GLN A 306 25.63 6.41 8.59
C GLN A 306 24.17 6.80 8.73
N ARG A 307 23.60 7.48 7.73
CA ARG A 307 22.20 7.91 7.75
C ARG A 307 21.22 6.75 7.62
N LEU A 308 21.61 5.66 6.95
CA LEU A 308 20.78 4.45 6.82
C LEU A 308 20.40 3.81 8.16
N ARG A 309 21.19 4.03 9.22
CA ARG A 309 20.84 3.56 10.58
C ARG A 309 19.56 4.19 11.14
N PHE A 310 19.14 5.33 10.59
CA PHE A 310 17.89 6.00 10.97
C PHE A 310 16.70 5.53 10.13
N PHE A 311 16.92 4.72 9.09
CA PHE A 311 15.83 4.09 8.37
C PHE A 311 15.06 3.16 9.31
N ARG A 312 13.74 3.20 9.17
CA ARG A 312 12.78 2.45 9.97
C ARG A 312 11.78 1.83 9.01
N TRP A 313 11.66 0.51 9.14
CA TRP A 313 10.58 -0.24 8.55
C TRP A 313 9.25 0.14 9.19
N ASP A 314 8.19 0.04 8.41
CA ASP A 314 6.84 -0.09 8.94
C ASP A 314 6.69 -1.43 9.71
N PRO A 315 5.64 -1.59 10.53
CA PRO A 315 5.38 -2.85 11.24
C PRO A 315 5.33 -4.04 10.28
N GLY A 316 5.69 -5.21 10.79
CA GLY A 316 5.50 -6.45 10.06
C GLY A 316 4.01 -6.76 9.86
N THR A 317 3.72 -7.70 8.97
CA THR A 317 2.35 -8.08 8.62
C THR A 317 2.22 -9.59 8.66
N ILE A 318 1.09 -10.05 9.19
CA ILE A 318 0.63 -11.42 8.99
C ILE A 318 -0.73 -11.37 8.30
N LYS A 319 -0.83 -12.10 7.18
CA LYS A 319 -2.01 -12.16 6.33
C LYS A 319 -2.49 -13.61 6.24
N VAL A 320 -3.80 -13.79 6.26
CA VAL A 320 -4.45 -15.08 6.11
C VAL A 320 -5.43 -14.98 4.95
N ASP A 321 -5.31 -15.92 4.01
CA ASP A 321 -6.19 -16.07 2.86
C ASP A 321 -7.10 -17.29 3.06
N TRP A 322 -8.35 -17.17 2.64
CA TRP A 322 -9.36 -18.22 2.76
C TRP A 322 -10.09 -18.47 1.44
N ALA A 323 -10.35 -19.74 1.15
CA ALA A 323 -11.40 -20.16 0.24
C ALA A 323 -12.61 -20.58 1.08
N LEU A 324 -13.74 -19.88 0.92
CA LEU A 324 -14.95 -20.12 1.71
C LEU A 324 -16.02 -20.80 0.86
N SER A 325 -16.68 -21.82 1.43
CA SER A 325 -17.79 -22.54 0.79
C SER A 325 -19.05 -21.68 0.60
N SER A 326 -19.13 -20.52 1.24
CA SER A 326 -20.22 -19.56 1.10
C SER A 326 -19.77 -18.15 1.48
N PRO A 327 -20.60 -17.11 1.24
CA PRO A 327 -20.38 -15.78 1.81
C PRO A 327 -20.24 -15.82 3.35
N ILE A 328 -19.54 -14.82 3.88
CA ILE A 328 -19.26 -14.68 5.31
C ILE A 328 -20.58 -14.45 6.07
N PRO A 329 -20.88 -15.23 7.12
CA PRO A 329 -22.12 -15.15 7.87
C PRO A 329 -22.04 -14.03 8.94
N TRP A 330 -21.95 -12.77 8.50
CA TRP A 330 -21.96 -11.63 9.40
C TRP A 330 -23.19 -11.66 10.33
N GLN A 331 -22.98 -11.43 11.63
CA GLN A 331 -24.04 -11.49 12.65
C GLN A 331 -25.22 -10.59 12.29
N ASP A 332 -24.92 -9.36 11.88
CA ASP A 332 -25.85 -8.46 11.23
C ASP A 332 -25.45 -8.33 9.77
N ALA A 333 -26.37 -8.63 8.86
CA ALA A 333 -26.10 -8.45 7.44
C ALA A 333 -26.01 -6.94 7.10
N PRO A 334 -24.95 -6.50 6.41
CA PRO A 334 -24.89 -5.12 5.92
C PRO A 334 -25.96 -4.91 4.83
N ASP A 335 -26.46 -3.69 4.71
CA ASP A 335 -27.42 -3.32 3.66
C ASP A 335 -26.76 -3.27 2.26
N LEU A 336 -25.48 -2.93 2.20
CA LEU A 336 -24.61 -3.13 1.04
C LEU A 336 -23.39 -3.95 1.42
N ALA A 337 -23.11 -5.02 0.67
CA ALA A 337 -21.94 -5.85 0.92
C ALA A 337 -20.64 -5.06 0.71
N PRO A 338 -19.80 -4.89 1.75
CA PRO A 338 -18.55 -4.17 1.64
C PRO A 338 -17.46 -5.06 1.02
N GLY A 339 -16.65 -4.49 0.12
CA GLY A 339 -15.45 -5.17 -0.38
C GLY A 339 -14.31 -5.16 0.64
N THR A 340 -14.04 -4.01 1.26
CA THR A 340 -13.09 -3.89 2.38
C THR A 340 -13.84 -3.86 3.70
N VAL A 341 -13.46 -4.72 4.65
CA VAL A 341 -14.00 -4.75 6.01
C VAL A 341 -12.91 -4.43 7.02
N HIS A 342 -13.21 -3.55 7.96
CA HIS A 342 -12.32 -3.18 9.04
C HIS A 342 -12.90 -3.66 10.36
N ILE A 343 -12.18 -4.54 11.07
CA ILE A 343 -12.66 -5.11 12.34
C ILE A 343 -11.90 -4.47 13.50
N ALA A 344 -12.59 -3.59 14.23
CA ALA A 344 -12.16 -3.00 15.49
C ALA A 344 -13.36 -2.81 16.42
N ASP A 345 -13.17 -2.94 17.74
CA ASP A 345 -14.29 -2.77 18.68
C ASP A 345 -14.70 -1.29 18.81
N SER A 346 -13.73 -0.40 18.72
CA SER A 346 -13.88 1.05 18.91
C SER A 346 -12.61 1.80 18.49
N VAL A 347 -12.66 3.13 18.48
CA VAL A 347 -11.45 3.96 18.31
C VAL A 347 -10.45 3.77 19.47
N ASP A 348 -10.93 3.49 20.69
CA ASP A 348 -10.07 3.22 21.84
C ASP A 348 -9.42 1.82 21.78
N ASP A 349 -10.09 0.85 21.16
CA ASP A 349 -9.52 -0.47 20.84
C ASP A 349 -8.36 -0.34 19.82
N LEU A 350 -8.56 0.43 18.74
CA LEU A 350 -7.47 0.77 17.80
C LEU A 350 -6.28 1.46 18.50
N ARG A 351 -6.56 2.34 19.47
CA ARG A 351 -5.51 2.98 20.27
C ARG A 351 -4.75 1.96 21.11
N ARG A 352 -5.43 0.96 21.69
CA ARG A 352 -4.79 -0.12 22.44
C ARG A 352 -3.86 -0.94 21.54
N TRP A 353 -4.38 -1.41 20.42
CA TRP A 353 -3.64 -2.17 19.41
C TRP A 353 -2.38 -1.41 18.94
N SER A 354 -2.54 -0.14 18.53
CA SER A 354 -1.42 0.69 18.06
C SER A 354 -0.35 0.92 19.14
N ARG A 355 -0.74 1.01 20.42
CA ARG A 355 0.20 1.18 21.53
C ARG A 355 1.00 -0.09 21.77
N GLN A 356 0.37 -1.26 21.71
CA GLN A 356 1.07 -2.54 21.82
C GLN A 356 2.13 -2.67 20.72
N LEU A 357 1.75 -2.37 19.46
CA LEU A 357 2.70 -2.36 18.35
C LEU A 357 3.86 -1.38 18.56
N ALA A 358 3.56 -0.14 18.97
CA ALA A 358 4.57 0.88 19.24
C ALA A 358 5.51 0.50 20.40
N SER A 359 5.03 -0.33 21.33
CA SER A 359 5.83 -0.87 22.43
C SER A 359 6.58 -2.16 22.08
N HIS A 360 6.49 -2.64 20.82
CA HIS A 360 7.07 -3.91 20.37
C HIS A 360 6.37 -5.16 20.93
N TRP A 361 5.08 -5.05 21.26
CA TRP A 361 4.26 -6.16 21.74
C TRP A 361 3.30 -6.63 20.66
N ILE A 362 3.16 -7.94 20.50
CA ILE A 362 2.12 -8.53 19.65
C ILE A 362 0.75 -8.21 20.28
N PRO A 363 -0.19 -7.60 19.52
CA PRO A 363 -1.51 -7.29 20.05
C PRO A 363 -2.30 -8.55 20.41
N ASP A 364 -2.98 -8.52 21.57
CA ASP A 364 -3.87 -9.59 22.01
C ASP A 364 -5.21 -9.55 21.28
N ARG A 365 -5.65 -8.33 20.89
CA ARG A 365 -6.82 -8.10 20.03
C ARG A 365 -6.35 -7.39 18.76
N PRO A 366 -6.12 -8.13 17.66
CA PRO A 366 -5.64 -7.53 16.42
C PRO A 366 -6.72 -6.67 15.77
N PHE A 367 -6.35 -5.49 15.27
CA PHE A 367 -7.13 -4.78 14.25
C PHE A 367 -6.99 -5.52 12.93
N LEU A 368 -8.11 -5.84 12.28
CA LEU A 368 -8.09 -6.56 11.00
C LEU A 368 -8.49 -5.64 9.87
N LEU A 369 -7.66 -5.61 8.82
CA LEU A 369 -8.08 -5.20 7.50
C LEU A 369 -8.41 -6.46 6.71
N MET A 370 -9.62 -6.54 6.20
CA MET A 370 -10.17 -7.71 5.54
C MET A 370 -10.69 -7.34 4.16
N GLY A 371 -10.50 -8.23 3.19
CA GLY A 371 -11.02 -8.11 1.83
C GLY A 371 -11.95 -9.27 1.48
N GLN A 372 -13.13 -8.95 0.96
CA GLN A 372 -14.07 -9.87 0.33
C GLN A 372 -13.92 -9.76 -1.19
N MET A 373 -13.10 -10.63 -1.78
CA MET A 373 -12.68 -10.47 -3.17
C MET A 373 -13.76 -10.90 -4.16
N SER A 374 -14.55 -11.93 -3.86
CA SER A 374 -15.68 -12.33 -4.72
C SER A 374 -16.84 -11.34 -4.66
N THR A 375 -17.01 -10.67 -3.51
CA THR A 375 -17.89 -9.50 -3.38
C THR A 375 -17.43 -8.33 -4.27
N ALA A 376 -16.13 -8.07 -4.36
CA ALA A 376 -15.58 -7.00 -5.20
C ALA A 376 -15.51 -7.36 -6.69
N ASP A 377 -15.29 -8.64 -7.01
CA ASP A 377 -15.21 -9.17 -8.36
C ASP A 377 -15.73 -10.63 -8.37
N PRO A 378 -16.89 -10.91 -8.99
CA PRO A 378 -17.46 -12.25 -9.02
C PRO A 378 -16.58 -13.32 -9.71
N THR A 379 -15.54 -12.94 -10.44
CA THR A 379 -14.65 -13.90 -11.14
C THR A 379 -13.60 -14.55 -10.23
N ARG A 380 -13.56 -14.16 -8.95
CA ARG A 380 -12.49 -14.55 -8.00
C ARG A 380 -12.71 -15.93 -7.37
N SER A 381 -13.94 -16.44 -7.42
CA SER A 381 -14.28 -17.79 -6.94
C SER A 381 -15.54 -18.30 -7.64
N PRO A 382 -15.88 -19.60 -7.52
CA PRO A 382 -17.14 -20.15 -8.01
C PRO A 382 -18.39 -19.40 -7.50
N ALA A 383 -19.48 -19.51 -8.25
CA ALA A 383 -20.74 -18.89 -7.83
C ALA A 383 -21.21 -19.45 -6.48
N GLY A 384 -21.54 -18.56 -5.55
CA GLY A 384 -21.99 -18.92 -4.21
C GLY A 384 -20.88 -19.20 -3.20
N THR A 385 -19.60 -19.10 -3.58
CA THR A 385 -18.44 -19.14 -2.67
C THR A 385 -17.86 -17.75 -2.41
N GLU A 386 -16.85 -17.63 -1.55
CA GLU A 386 -16.17 -16.35 -1.30
C GLU A 386 -14.65 -16.55 -1.18
N SER A 387 -13.88 -15.75 -1.92
CA SER A 387 -12.44 -15.60 -1.75
C SER A 387 -12.18 -14.44 -0.81
N ALA A 388 -11.69 -14.70 0.39
CA ALA A 388 -11.45 -13.66 1.39
C ALA A 388 -10.01 -13.66 1.90
N TRP A 389 -9.58 -12.54 2.45
CA TRP A 389 -8.33 -12.45 3.20
C TRP A 389 -8.46 -11.45 4.34
N ALA A 390 -7.66 -11.59 5.39
CA ALA A 390 -7.46 -10.54 6.38
C ALA A 390 -5.99 -10.45 6.77
N TYR A 391 -5.54 -9.26 7.13
CA TYR A 391 -4.24 -9.09 7.75
C TYR A 391 -4.31 -8.19 8.98
N THR A 392 -3.30 -8.33 9.82
CA THR A 392 -3.01 -7.41 10.91
C THR A 392 -1.51 -7.13 10.97
N HIS A 393 -1.17 -6.01 11.60
CA HIS A 393 0.22 -5.69 11.85
C HIS A 393 0.75 -6.37 13.11
N VAL A 394 2.03 -6.69 13.06
CA VAL A 394 2.83 -7.23 14.16
C VAL A 394 4.12 -6.43 14.28
N PRO A 395 4.78 -6.39 15.45
CA PRO A 395 6.03 -5.67 15.58
C PRO A 395 7.11 -6.22 14.63
N HIS A 396 7.88 -5.33 13.98
CA HIS A 396 9.04 -5.74 13.19
C HIS A 396 10.16 -6.35 14.08
N HIS A 397 10.20 -5.93 15.35
CA HIS A 397 11.00 -6.54 16.40
C HIS A 397 10.09 -6.77 17.59
N THR A 398 9.97 -8.02 18.03
CA THR A 398 9.06 -8.42 19.12
C THR A 398 9.80 -8.47 20.45
N LEU A 399 9.24 -7.83 21.47
CA LEU A 399 9.71 -7.90 22.87
C LEU A 399 8.77 -8.73 23.76
N GLY A 400 7.54 -8.98 23.32
CA GLY A 400 6.56 -9.79 24.03
C GLY A 400 5.24 -9.92 23.28
N ASP A 401 4.33 -10.72 23.83
CA ASP A 401 2.96 -10.88 23.35
C ASP A 401 2.00 -10.48 24.46
N ALA A 402 1.05 -9.60 24.14
CA ALA A 402 0.07 -9.12 25.12
C ALA A 402 -0.87 -10.24 25.60
N ALA A 403 -1.01 -11.33 24.85
CA ALA A 403 -1.73 -12.53 25.25
C ALA A 403 -0.83 -13.64 25.83
N GLY A 404 0.50 -13.48 25.79
CA GLY A 404 1.46 -14.41 26.39
C GLY A 404 1.61 -15.77 25.69
N GLN A 405 1.23 -15.90 24.41
CA GLN A 405 1.25 -17.14 23.65
C GLN A 405 2.34 -17.18 22.56
N LEU A 406 2.81 -16.01 22.12
CA LEU A 406 3.71 -15.86 20.98
C LEU A 406 5.04 -15.25 21.42
N THR A 407 6.15 -15.66 20.78
CA THR A 407 7.47 -15.05 20.97
C THR A 407 7.82 -14.04 19.87
N GLY A 408 7.17 -14.16 18.70
CA GLY A 408 7.43 -13.32 17.53
C GLY A 408 8.56 -13.84 16.64
N ALA A 409 8.86 -15.14 16.74
CA ALA A 409 9.74 -15.86 15.82
C ALA A 409 9.08 -16.06 14.45
N TRP A 410 7.74 -16.02 14.37
CA TRP A 410 6.96 -16.15 13.12
C TRP A 410 7.32 -17.39 12.31
N ASN A 411 7.62 -18.50 13.00
CA ASN A 411 7.73 -19.81 12.38
C ASN A 411 6.32 -20.35 12.06
N GLY A 412 6.25 -21.55 11.45
CA GLY A 412 4.98 -22.19 11.10
C GLY A 412 3.98 -22.25 12.27
N PRO A 413 4.32 -22.88 13.41
CA PRO A 413 3.45 -22.96 14.57
C PRO A 413 2.97 -21.61 15.13
N GLU A 414 3.85 -20.60 15.25
CA GLU A 414 3.42 -19.28 15.72
C GLU A 414 2.52 -18.55 14.74
N SER A 415 2.75 -18.74 13.44
CA SER A 415 1.91 -18.17 12.39
C SER A 415 0.50 -18.78 12.42
N GLU A 416 0.38 -20.08 12.72
CA GLU A 416 -0.91 -20.75 12.94
C GLU A 416 -1.65 -20.18 14.16
N LEU A 417 -0.99 -20.05 15.31
CA LEU A 417 -1.59 -19.47 16.53
C LEU A 417 -2.08 -18.03 16.30
N MET A 418 -1.34 -17.24 15.52
CA MET A 418 -1.77 -15.89 15.19
C MET A 418 -2.92 -15.87 14.17
N ALA A 419 -2.95 -16.82 13.23
CA ALA A 419 -4.10 -17.00 12.34
C ALA A 419 -5.36 -17.40 13.11
N GLU A 420 -5.26 -18.30 14.10
CA GLU A 420 -6.36 -18.63 15.01
C GLU A 420 -6.84 -17.39 15.79
N ARG A 421 -5.93 -16.52 16.23
CA ARG A 421 -6.28 -15.24 16.88
C ARG A 421 -7.03 -14.29 15.93
N ILE A 422 -6.67 -14.27 14.65
CA ILE A 422 -7.37 -13.49 13.60
C ILE A 422 -8.77 -14.08 13.36
N GLU A 423 -8.87 -15.40 13.18
CA GLU A 423 -10.13 -16.09 12.91
C GLU A 423 -11.09 -15.98 14.10
N ALA A 424 -10.60 -16.12 15.33
CA ALA A 424 -11.39 -15.90 16.54
C ALA A 424 -11.97 -14.47 16.58
N ARG A 425 -11.19 -13.48 16.13
CA ARG A 425 -11.65 -12.09 16.04
C ARG A 425 -12.73 -11.91 14.98
N ILE A 426 -12.67 -12.64 13.86
CA ILE A 426 -13.73 -12.65 12.83
C ILE A 426 -14.98 -13.36 13.37
N GLU A 427 -14.83 -14.49 14.04
CA GLU A 427 -15.92 -15.31 14.61
C GLU A 427 -16.77 -14.50 15.62
N GLU A 428 -16.17 -13.54 16.34
CA GLU A 428 -16.90 -12.60 17.21
C GLU A 428 -17.93 -11.73 16.48
N TYR A 429 -17.77 -11.48 15.17
CA TYR A 429 -18.68 -10.69 14.33
C TYR A 429 -19.38 -11.50 13.24
N ALA A 430 -18.87 -12.67 12.90
CA ALA A 430 -19.45 -13.59 11.94
C ALA A 430 -19.46 -15.02 12.49
N PRO A 431 -20.33 -15.31 13.48
CA PRO A 431 -20.46 -16.67 14.02
C PRO A 431 -20.84 -17.64 12.92
N GLY A 432 -20.07 -18.71 12.75
CA GLY A 432 -20.21 -19.59 11.60
C GLY A 432 -19.07 -19.49 10.58
N PHE A 433 -18.14 -18.53 10.73
CA PHE A 433 -17.08 -18.28 9.76
C PHE A 433 -16.14 -19.48 9.62
N ALA A 434 -15.66 -20.02 10.75
CA ALA A 434 -14.73 -21.15 10.74
C ALA A 434 -15.29 -22.38 9.99
N GLN A 435 -16.61 -22.63 10.08
CA GLN A 435 -17.27 -23.75 9.38
C GLN A 435 -17.37 -23.53 7.87
N ARG A 436 -17.18 -22.30 7.37
CA ARG A 436 -17.17 -22.01 5.92
C ARG A 436 -15.79 -22.18 5.29
N VAL A 437 -14.71 -22.18 6.07
CA VAL A 437 -13.34 -22.28 5.57
C VAL A 437 -13.11 -23.67 4.96
N THR A 438 -12.83 -23.71 3.66
CA THR A 438 -12.49 -24.94 2.93
C THR A 438 -10.99 -25.10 2.74
N ALA A 439 -10.28 -23.98 2.55
CA ALA A 439 -8.83 -23.94 2.49
C ALA A 439 -8.32 -22.63 3.11
N ARG A 440 -7.12 -22.68 3.70
CA ARG A 440 -6.43 -21.55 4.33
C ARG A 440 -4.97 -21.47 3.91
N ARG A 441 -4.47 -20.25 3.67
CA ARG A 441 -3.03 -19.96 3.52
C ARG A 441 -2.62 -18.84 4.46
N ILE A 442 -1.51 -19.02 5.16
CA ILE A 442 -0.94 -18.01 6.06
C ILE A 442 0.34 -17.46 5.45
N LEU A 443 0.43 -16.14 5.39
CA LEU A 443 1.59 -15.37 4.93
C LEU A 443 2.09 -14.54 6.10
N GLY A 444 2.94 -15.16 6.93
CA GLY A 444 3.64 -14.48 8.02
C GLY A 444 4.79 -13.59 7.51
N PRO A 445 5.40 -12.76 8.37
CA PRO A 445 6.49 -11.85 8.02
C PRO A 445 7.62 -12.48 7.19
N LEU A 446 8.10 -13.66 7.60
CA LEU A 446 9.19 -14.38 6.91
C LEU A 446 8.78 -14.92 5.54
N GLU A 447 7.53 -15.38 5.41
CA GLU A 447 7.02 -15.90 4.14
C GLU A 447 6.76 -14.77 3.13
N LEU A 448 6.27 -13.62 3.60
CA LEU A 448 6.13 -12.42 2.78
C LEU A 448 7.50 -11.98 2.21
N GLU A 449 8.53 -11.91 3.06
CA GLU A 449 9.89 -11.57 2.64
C GLU A 449 10.48 -12.62 1.68
N ARG A 450 10.24 -13.92 1.92
CA ARG A 450 10.70 -15.00 1.05
C ARG A 450 10.10 -14.90 -0.36
N ARG A 451 8.80 -14.59 -0.47
CA ARG A 451 8.10 -14.45 -1.75
C ARG A 451 8.43 -13.14 -2.46
N ASN A 452 8.79 -12.11 -1.71
CA ASN A 452 9.23 -10.82 -2.25
C ASN A 452 10.24 -10.17 -1.29
N ALA A 453 11.50 -10.17 -1.70
CA ALA A 453 12.62 -9.66 -0.89
C ALA A 453 12.52 -8.16 -0.53
N ASN A 454 11.60 -7.41 -1.15
CA ASN A 454 11.30 -6.03 -0.76
C ASN A 454 10.38 -5.92 0.46
N LEU A 455 9.70 -7.00 0.87
CA LEU A 455 8.79 -7.05 2.03
C LEU A 455 9.51 -7.49 3.30
N VAL A 456 10.64 -6.84 3.61
CA VAL A 456 11.53 -7.20 4.73
C VAL A 456 10.77 -7.23 6.05
N GLY A 457 10.82 -8.35 6.76
CA GLY A 457 10.08 -8.54 8.01
C GLY A 457 8.56 -8.36 7.87
N GLY A 458 8.00 -8.55 6.68
CA GLY A 458 6.58 -8.32 6.38
C GLY A 458 6.19 -6.84 6.28
N ALA A 459 7.16 -5.93 6.12
CA ALA A 459 6.91 -4.51 5.90
C ALA A 459 6.36 -4.27 4.48
N VAL A 460 5.13 -3.78 4.37
CA VAL A 460 4.41 -3.66 3.09
C VAL A 460 4.50 -2.26 2.47
N ASN A 461 4.91 -1.25 3.25
CA ASN A 461 5.03 0.13 2.78
C ASN A 461 6.44 0.52 2.34
N GLY A 462 7.42 -0.38 2.46
CA GLY A 462 8.81 -0.12 2.09
C GLY A 462 9.50 0.90 2.99
N GLY A 463 9.04 1.05 4.24
CA GLY A 463 9.48 2.02 5.24
C GLY A 463 8.32 2.81 5.83
N THR A 464 8.43 3.21 7.09
CA THR A 464 7.37 3.90 7.85
C THR A 464 6.85 5.17 7.17
N SER A 465 5.54 5.38 7.21
CA SER A 465 4.84 6.61 6.79
C SER A 465 4.81 7.68 7.88
N GLY A 466 5.38 7.40 9.05
CA GLY A 466 5.51 8.36 10.12
C GLY A 466 6.31 9.60 9.70
N LEU A 467 5.92 10.77 10.21
CA LEU A 467 6.48 12.08 9.81
C LEU A 467 8.01 12.14 9.81
N ARG A 468 8.67 11.37 10.68
CA ARG A 468 10.15 11.31 10.78
C ARG A 468 10.85 10.77 9.53
N GLN A 469 10.14 10.03 8.66
CA GLN A 469 10.69 9.39 7.45
C GLN A 469 9.80 9.61 6.21
N GLN A 470 8.86 10.54 6.28
CA GLN A 470 7.95 10.83 5.18
C GLN A 470 8.32 12.14 4.50
N LEU A 471 7.74 12.38 3.31
CA LEU A 471 8.04 13.56 2.49
C LEU A 471 9.55 13.62 2.14
N VAL A 472 10.20 14.76 2.39
CA VAL A 472 11.61 15.04 2.08
C VAL A 472 12.60 14.18 2.85
N LEU A 473 12.12 13.52 3.91
CA LEU A 473 12.92 12.69 4.79
C LEU A 473 12.92 11.23 4.34
N ARG A 474 12.22 10.89 3.25
CA ARG A 474 12.13 9.54 2.68
C ARG A 474 13.15 9.35 1.55
N PRO A 475 13.99 8.28 1.54
CA PRO A 475 14.13 7.25 2.59
C PRO A 475 14.87 7.76 3.83
N MET A 476 15.66 8.81 3.69
CA MET A 476 16.38 9.45 4.79
C MET A 476 16.63 10.94 4.49
N PRO A 477 16.90 11.77 5.53
CA PRO A 477 17.20 13.18 5.35
C PRO A 477 18.34 13.43 4.35
N GLY A 478 18.07 14.28 3.35
CA GLY A 478 19.01 14.63 2.29
C GLY A 478 18.96 13.73 1.05
N LEU A 479 18.11 12.71 1.02
CA LEU A 479 17.81 11.88 -0.15
C LEU A 479 16.31 11.90 -0.49
N GLY A 480 15.62 13.02 -0.24
CA GLY A 480 14.18 13.20 -0.46
C GLY A 480 13.73 13.20 -1.92
N ARG A 481 14.65 12.97 -2.86
CA ARG A 481 14.39 12.89 -4.31
C ARG A 481 14.73 11.49 -4.82
N ALA A 482 14.44 11.22 -6.08
CA ALA A 482 14.71 9.91 -6.67
C ALA A 482 16.21 9.67 -6.93
N GLU A 483 17.00 10.73 -7.07
CA GLU A 483 18.45 10.67 -7.27
C GLU A 483 19.17 10.07 -6.06
N THR A 484 20.19 9.25 -6.35
CA THR A 484 21.11 8.75 -5.32
C THR A 484 22.42 9.54 -5.30
N ALA A 485 23.34 9.17 -4.40
CA ALA A 485 24.68 9.73 -4.38
C ALA A 485 25.59 9.22 -5.53
N ILE A 486 25.14 8.23 -6.31
CA ILE A 486 25.86 7.67 -7.45
C ILE A 486 25.23 8.21 -8.74
N ASN A 487 26.06 8.72 -9.65
CA ASN A 487 25.58 9.26 -10.91
C ASN A 487 24.88 8.17 -11.74
N SER A 488 23.80 8.54 -12.44
CA SER A 488 22.98 7.61 -13.24
C SER A 488 22.25 6.52 -12.44
N LEU A 489 22.22 6.58 -11.10
CA LEU A 489 21.47 5.63 -10.27
C LEU A 489 20.32 6.34 -9.53
N TYR A 490 19.12 5.78 -9.66
CA TYR A 490 17.88 6.34 -9.10
C TYR A 490 17.15 5.30 -8.25
N LEU A 491 16.60 5.71 -7.12
CA LEU A 491 15.72 4.89 -6.29
C LEU A 491 14.28 5.04 -6.79
N ALA A 492 13.72 3.96 -7.33
CA ALA A 492 12.41 3.93 -7.97
C ALA A 492 11.32 3.25 -7.12
N SER A 493 11.64 2.78 -5.91
CA SER A 493 10.74 1.94 -5.11
C SER A 493 9.84 2.70 -4.14
N ALA A 494 8.96 1.97 -3.45
CA ALA A 494 8.17 2.49 -2.35
C ALA A 494 9.02 3.06 -1.19
N SER A 495 10.32 2.74 -1.10
CA SER A 495 11.23 3.39 -0.16
C SER A 495 11.58 4.84 -0.54
N ALA A 496 11.26 5.30 -1.75
CA ALA A 496 11.32 6.70 -2.15
C ALA A 496 9.98 7.41 -1.86
N HIS A 497 10.00 8.75 -1.91
CA HIS A 497 8.78 9.55 -1.87
C HIS A 497 7.94 9.35 -3.16
N PRO A 498 6.60 9.18 -3.09
CA PRO A 498 5.73 9.41 -1.93
C PRO A 498 5.45 8.22 -1.00
N GLY A 499 5.91 7.01 -1.29
CA GLY A 499 5.81 5.87 -0.37
C GLY A 499 5.04 4.67 -0.93
N GLY A 500 4.41 3.91 -0.04
CA GLY A 500 3.57 2.76 -0.38
C GLY A 500 2.21 3.14 -0.98
N GLY A 501 1.48 2.17 -1.51
CA GLY A 501 0.09 2.35 -1.99
C GLY A 501 -0.15 2.17 -3.50
N VAL A 502 0.79 1.57 -4.24
CA VAL A 502 0.62 1.15 -5.66
C VAL A 502 0.07 2.27 -6.58
N HIS A 503 0.64 3.47 -6.47
CA HIS A 503 0.27 4.63 -7.29
C HIS A 503 1.26 4.90 -8.45
N GLY A 504 2.39 4.16 -8.55
CA GLY A 504 3.38 4.29 -9.63
C GLY A 504 4.30 5.52 -9.58
N VAL A 505 4.00 6.51 -8.74
CA VAL A 505 4.72 7.80 -8.69
C VAL A 505 6.19 7.66 -8.32
N CYS A 506 6.59 6.71 -7.46
CA CYS A 506 8.01 6.54 -7.11
C CYS A 506 8.83 6.20 -8.36
N GLY A 507 8.34 5.26 -9.16
CA GLY A 507 8.95 4.89 -10.44
C GLY A 507 8.92 6.04 -11.45
N SER A 508 7.79 6.75 -11.55
CA SER A 508 7.67 7.91 -12.43
C SER A 508 8.64 9.03 -12.08
N ASN A 509 8.83 9.33 -10.79
CA ASN A 509 9.78 10.33 -10.34
C ASN A 509 11.21 9.96 -10.72
N ALA A 510 11.59 8.69 -10.55
CA ALA A 510 12.89 8.18 -10.97
C ALA A 510 13.10 8.25 -12.49
N ALA A 511 12.12 7.84 -13.28
CA ALA A 511 12.18 7.93 -14.75
C ALA A 511 12.31 9.38 -15.22
N ARG A 512 11.52 10.31 -14.67
CA ARG A 512 11.60 11.74 -15.01
C ARG A 512 12.95 12.34 -14.63
N ALA A 513 13.52 11.97 -13.49
CA ALA A 513 14.85 12.41 -13.09
C ALA A 513 15.94 11.87 -14.04
N ALA A 514 15.85 10.59 -14.43
CA ALA A 514 16.75 9.99 -15.42
C ALA A 514 16.69 10.68 -16.78
N LEU A 515 15.48 10.95 -17.28
CA LEU A 515 15.26 11.67 -18.54
C LEU A 515 15.77 13.11 -18.49
N LEU A 516 15.66 13.78 -17.34
CA LEU A 516 16.15 15.15 -17.17
C LEU A 516 17.68 15.22 -17.24
N HIS A 517 18.39 14.30 -16.58
CA HIS A 517 19.86 14.30 -16.54
C HIS A 517 20.53 13.73 -17.80
N ALA A 518 19.77 13.09 -18.68
CA ALA A 518 20.26 12.62 -19.96
C ALA A 518 20.18 13.69 -21.08
N ARG A 519 19.50 14.82 -20.81
CA ARG A 519 19.50 16.01 -21.67
C ARG A 519 20.73 16.85 -21.37
#